data_AF-A0A929QVU1-F1
#
_entry.id   AF-A0A929QVU1-F1
#
_cell.length_a   1.000
_cell.length_b   1.000
_cell.length_c   1.000
_cell.angle_alpha   90.00
_cell.angle_beta   90.00
_cell.angle_gamma   90.00
#
_symmetry.space_group_name_H-M   'P 1'
#
loop_
_entity.id
_entity.type
_entity.pdbx_description
1 polymer ?
#
loop_
_entity_poly.entity_id
_entity_poly.type
_entity_poly.pdbx_seq_one_letter_code
_entity_poly.pdbx_strand_id
1 'polypeptide(L)' 'MARFTLKMLRAKANVTQKEAAKMVGVSESTWVNWERQKSFPDVPKIREIEAAFGVPYDEIIFFDTSHGLTVNGK' A
#
# COMPACT_ATOMS: atom_id res chain seq x y z
N MET A 1 -11.49 -13.28 -4.53
CA MET A 1 -10.09 -12.83 -4.68
C MET A 1 -9.49 -12.60 -3.31
N ALA A 2 -8.23 -12.97 -3.11
CA ALA A 2 -7.52 -12.72 -1.86
C ALA A 2 -7.02 -11.27 -1.84
N ARG A 3 -7.10 -10.59 -0.70
CA ARG A 3 -6.61 -9.21 -0.54
C ARG A 3 -5.38 -9.20 0.37
N PHE A 4 -4.40 -8.36 0.03
CA PHE A 4 -3.09 -8.29 0.66
C PHE A 4 -2.84 -6.88 1.20
N THR A 5 -2.27 -6.79 2.40
CA THR A 5 -1.69 -5.52 2.87
C THR A 5 -0.32 -5.30 2.23
N LEU A 6 0.18 -4.05 2.22
CA LEU A 6 1.54 -3.75 1.75
C LEU A 6 2.63 -4.58 2.45
N LYS A 7 2.44 -4.86 3.75
CA LYS A 7 3.33 -5.73 4.52
C LYS A 7 3.32 -7.18 4.02
N MET A 8 2.16 -7.69 3.60
CA MET A 8 2.04 -9.04 3.03
C MET A 8 2.70 -9.12 1.65
N LEU A 9 2.52 -8.11 0.80
CA LEU A 9 3.20 -8.04 -0.50
C LEU A 9 4.71 -8.11 -0.34
N ARG A 10 5.24 -7.31 0.58
CA ARG A 10 6.65 -7.29 0.94
C ARG A 10 7.14 -8.65 1.46
N ALA A 11 6.39 -9.29 2.37
CA ALA A 11 6.74 -10.61 2.90
C ALA A 11 6.74 -11.69 1.81
N LYS A 12 5.77 -11.66 0.88
CA LYS A 12 5.69 -12.57 -0.26
C LYS A 12 6.86 -12.39 -1.22
N ALA A 13 7.33 -11.16 -1.40
CA ALA A 13 8.51 -10.83 -2.21
C ALA A 13 9.84 -11.06 -1.47
N ASN A 14 9.80 -11.39 -0.17
CA ASN A 14 10.97 -11.53 0.71
C ASN A 14 11.91 -10.30 0.69
N VAL A 15 11.33 -9.10 0.70
CA VAL A 15 12.08 -7.83 0.71
C VAL A 15 11.90 -7.04 2.01
N THR A 16 12.83 -6.15 2.29
CA THR A 16 12.77 -5.19 3.40
C THR A 16 11.93 -3.97 3.04
N GLN A 17 11.55 -3.15 4.03
CA GLN A 17 10.79 -1.91 3.79
C GLN A 17 11.58 -0.93 2.92
N LYS A 18 12.90 -0.87 3.12
CA LYS A 18 13.82 -0.07 2.32
C LYS A 18 13.88 -0.52 0.86
N GLU A 19 13.92 -1.82 0.61
CA GLU A 19 13.92 -2.38 -0.75
C GLU A 19 12.57 -2.16 -1.44
N ALA A 20 11.46 -2.40 -0.76
CA ALA A 20 10.12 -2.13 -1.29
C ALA A 20 9.95 -0.64 -1.66
N ALA A 21 10.41 0.27 -0.80
CA ALA A 21 10.41 1.70 -1.06
C ALA A 21 11.23 2.05 -2.32
N LYS A 22 12.41 1.43 -2.46
CA LYS A 22 13.28 1.62 -3.63
C LYS A 22 12.62 1.11 -4.92
N MET A 23 11.92 -0.03 -4.89
CA MET A 23 11.21 -0.58 -6.05
C MET A 23 10.12 0.37 -6.56
N VAL A 24 9.47 1.12 -5.66
CA VAL A 24 8.35 2.03 -5.96
C VAL A 24 8.81 3.48 -6.15
N GLY A 25 10.10 3.76 -5.95
CA GLY A 25 10.69 5.08 -6.10
C GLY A 25 10.29 6.07 -5.01
N VAL A 26 10.15 5.61 -3.76
CA VAL A 26 9.83 6.45 -2.60
C VAL A 26 10.85 6.27 -1.47
N SER A 27 10.76 7.13 -0.45
CA SER A 27 11.56 6.96 0.76
C SER A 27 11.06 5.78 1.61
N GLU A 28 11.95 5.19 2.39
CA GLU A 28 11.60 4.14 3.36
C GLU A 28 10.54 4.62 4.35
N SER A 29 10.63 5.87 4.81
CA SER A 29 9.65 6.45 5.73
C SER A 29 8.28 6.59 5.10
N THR A 30 8.20 6.96 3.81
CA THR A 30 6.94 6.97 3.06
C THR A 30 6.32 5.57 3.00
N TRP A 31 7.11 4.54 2.66
CA TRP A 31 6.63 3.16 2.63
C TRP A 31 6.13 2.68 4.01
N VAL A 32 6.89 2.98 5.07
CA VAL A 32 6.49 2.68 6.46
C VAL A 32 5.18 3.38 6.84
N ASN A 33 4.99 4.62 6.41
CA ASN A 33 3.75 5.36 6.67
C ASN A 33 2.56 4.72 5.97
N TRP A 34 2.73 4.20 4.76
CA TRP A 34 1.68 3.47 4.05
C TRP A 34 1.35 2.13 4.72
N GLU A 35 2.36 1.35 5.13
CA GLU A 35 2.14 0.10 5.89
C GLU A 35 1.42 0.34 7.22
N ARG A 36 1.62 1.53 7.82
CA ARG A 36 0.98 1.96 9.07
C ARG A 36 -0.28 2.80 8.86
N GLN A 37 -0.74 2.97 7.63
CA GLN A 37 -1.96 3.72 7.27
C GLN A 37 -1.95 5.18 7.76
N LYS A 38 -0.77 5.79 7.92
CA LYS A 38 -0.60 7.20 8.31
C LYS A 38 -0.77 8.15 7.12
N SER A 39 -0.44 7.67 5.94
CA SER A 39 -0.65 8.32 4.65
C SER A 39 -0.91 7.24 3.60
N PHE A 40 -1.34 7.65 2.42
CA PHE A 40 -1.68 6.74 1.34
C PHE A 40 -0.97 7.14 0.04
N PRO A 41 -0.63 6.18 -0.83
CA PRO A 41 -0.10 6.48 -2.15
C PRO A 41 -1.16 7.16 -3.01
N ASP A 42 -0.71 8.01 -3.93
CA ASP A 42 -1.54 8.56 -4.99
C ASP A 42 -1.67 7.58 -6.17
N VAL A 43 -2.46 7.93 -7.18
CA VAL A 43 -2.70 7.06 -8.35
C VAL A 43 -1.40 6.67 -9.06
N PRO A 44 -0.45 7.58 -9.35
CA PRO A 44 0.85 7.20 -9.90
C PRO A 44 1.60 6.19 -9.03
N LYS A 45 1.70 6.40 -7.71
CA LYS A 45 2.39 5.46 -6.82
C LYS A 45 1.68 4.12 -6.70
N ILE A 46 0.35 4.08 -6.79
CA ILE A 46 -0.40 2.82 -6.88
C ILE A 46 0.05 2.01 -8.11
N ARG A 47 0.19 2.64 -9.29
CA ARG A 47 0.67 1.96 -10.50
C ARG A 47 2.06 1.37 -10.33
N GLU A 48 2.95 2.10 -9.65
CA GLU A 48 4.29 1.60 -9.34
C GLU A 48 4.25 0.40 -8.39
N ILE A 49 3.34 0.40 -7.40
CA ILE A 49 3.14 -0.75 -6.50
C ILE A 49 2.62 -1.95 -7.28
N GLU A 50 1.63 -1.75 -8.17
CA GLU A 50 1.10 -2.81 -9.03
C GLU A 50 2.22 -3.44 -9.88
N ALA A 51 3.06 -2.59 -10.51
CA ALA A 51 4.19 -3.04 -11.31
C ALA A 51 5.28 -3.75 -10.48
N ALA A 52 5.61 -3.22 -9.30
CA ALA A 52 6.65 -3.75 -8.44
C ALA A 52 6.30 -5.12 -7.84
N PHE A 53 5.02 -5.36 -7.53
CA PHE A 53 4.57 -6.58 -6.85
C PHE A 53 3.73 -7.52 -7.73
N GLY A 54 3.35 -7.09 -8.94
CA GLY A 54 2.53 -7.87 -9.86
C GLY A 54 1.13 -8.16 -9.31
N VAL A 55 0.57 -7.24 -8.53
CA VAL A 55 -0.73 -7.38 -7.86
C VAL A 55 -1.63 -6.22 -8.28
N PRO A 56 -2.86 -6.48 -8.74
CA PRO A 56 -3.77 -5.41 -9.15
C PRO A 56 -4.30 -4.64 -7.93
N TYR A 57 -4.64 -3.37 -8.13
CA TYR A 57 -5.11 -2.46 -7.08
C TYR A 57 -6.26 -3.04 -6.22
N ASP A 58 -7.21 -3.75 -6.82
CA ASP A 58 -8.37 -4.32 -6.11
C ASP A 58 -7.98 -5.39 -5.08
N GLU A 59 -6.80 -5.97 -5.23
CA GLU A 59 -6.22 -6.92 -4.29
C GLU A 59 -5.38 -6.24 -3.20
N ILE A 60 -5.15 -4.93 -3.24
CA ILE A 60 -4.31 -4.22 -2.27
C ILE A 60 -5.16 -3.48 -1.23
N ILE A 61 -4.94 -3.82 0.05
CA ILE A 61 -5.58 -3.16 1.19
C ILE A 61 -4.73 -1.95 1.61
N PHE A 62 -5.19 -0.76 1.22
CA PHE A 62 -4.67 0.50 1.75
C PHE A 62 -5.42 0.93 3.02
N PHE A 63 -6.73 0.73 3.08
CA PHE A 63 -7.60 1.15 4.18
C PHE A 63 -8.24 -0.04 4.89
N ASP A 64 -8.25 -0.03 6.23
CA ASP A 64 -9.05 -0.95 7.01
C ASP A 64 -10.46 -0.36 7.11
N THR A 65 -11.45 -1.05 6.56
CA THR A 65 -12.86 -0.61 6.51
C THR A 65 -13.51 -0.39 7.88
N SER A 66 -12.83 -0.67 9.00
CA SER A 66 -13.32 -0.45 10.36
C SER A 66 -13.48 1.04 10.76
N HIS A 67 -12.99 2.00 9.96
CA HIS A 67 -13.13 3.44 10.22
C HIS A 67 -13.70 4.23 9.05
N GLY A 68 -14.63 3.65 8.27
CA GLY A 68 -15.34 4.40 7.23
C GLY A 68 -15.86 5.73 7.79
N LEU A 69 -15.30 6.85 7.31
CA LEU A 69 -15.74 8.18 7.68
C LEU A 69 -17.23 8.26 7.32
N THR A 70 -18.09 8.36 8.32
CA THR A 70 -19.47 8.78 8.14
C THR A 70 -19.42 10.17 7.53
N VAL A 71 -19.71 10.27 6.23
CA VAL A 71 -20.16 11.54 5.66
C VAL A 71 -21.57 11.72 6.20
N ASN A 72 -21.69 12.40 7.34
CA ASN A 72 -22.97 12.99 7.75
C ASN A 72 -23.28 14.08 6.71
N GLY A 73 -24.00 13.68 5.66
CA GLY A 73 -24.63 14.61 4.74
C GLY A 73 -25.52 15.55 5.56
N LYS A 74 -25.20 16.84 5.50
CA LYS A 74 -26.11 17.91 5.92
C LYS A 74 -27.22 18.05 4.89
#